data_AF-A0A2X0K0Y8-F1
#
_entry.id   AF-A0A2X0K0Y8-F1
#
_cell.length_a   1.000
_cell.length_b   1.000
_cell.length_c   1.000
_cell.angle_alpha   90.00
_cell.angle_beta   90.00
_cell.angle_gamma   90.00
#
_symmetry.space_group_name_H-M   'P 1'
#
loop_
_entity.id
_entity.type
_entity.pdbx_description
1 polymer ?
#
loop_
_entity_poly.entity_id
_entity_poly.type
_entity_poly.pdbx_seq_one_letter_code
_entity_poly.pdbx_strand_id
1 'polypeptide(L)'
;MELHNPAPVTVDQVVHALSVLGQEVVADPEFRPDGPTEDDLPELLGGLLGRVEYEVAIVVDPADEPPSALSQLQDGWRAESDDPDVHRAVLVNRLQRTAFDVGAALGEETGEEEPDEDEEEVGPPGVAGAATCALASAELLAAQAAVDEGHAREAHRALDSVEGFLAQALLTAHLLRLQLRAEEEDEDED
;
A
#
# COMPACT_ATOMS: atom_id res chain seq x y z
N MET A 1 -3.83 -20.41 -1.59
CA MET A 1 -5.01 -19.98 -2.37
C MET A 1 -4.56 -19.57 -3.77
N GLU A 2 -5.08 -20.22 -4.82
CA GLU A 2 -4.86 -19.79 -6.22
C GLU A 2 -6.03 -18.93 -6.65
N LEU A 3 -5.80 -17.64 -6.88
CA LEU A 3 -6.80 -16.74 -7.45
C LEU A 3 -6.79 -16.94 -8.97
N HIS A 4 -7.94 -17.33 -9.54
CA HIS A 4 -8.07 -17.51 -10.97
C HIS A 4 -8.99 -16.44 -11.55
N ASN A 5 -8.45 -15.58 -12.41
CA ASN A 5 -9.24 -14.67 -13.23
C ASN A 5 -9.57 -15.35 -14.57
N PRO A 6 -10.84 -15.70 -14.85
CA PRO A 6 -11.21 -16.38 -16.09
C PRO A 6 -11.06 -15.50 -17.35
N ALA A 7 -10.92 -14.19 -17.17
CA ALA A 7 -10.70 -13.22 -18.24
C ALA A 7 -9.64 -12.20 -17.78
N PRO A 8 -8.34 -12.57 -17.79
CA PRO A 8 -7.28 -11.65 -17.42
C PRO A 8 -7.28 -10.43 -18.34
N VAL A 9 -7.01 -9.27 -17.75
CA VAL A 9 -6.86 -8.03 -18.49
C VAL A 9 -5.61 -8.09 -19.37
N THR A 10 -5.70 -7.53 -20.57
CA THR A 10 -4.57 -7.45 -21.50
C THR A 10 -3.89 -6.09 -21.42
N VAL A 11 -2.63 -6.01 -21.85
CA VAL A 11 -1.88 -4.76 -21.98
C VAL A 11 -2.67 -3.71 -22.77
N ASP A 12 -3.22 -4.09 -23.92
CA ASP A 12 -4.03 -3.19 -24.75
C ASP A 12 -5.24 -2.60 -24.01
N GLN A 13 -5.91 -3.42 -23.16
CA GLN A 13 -7.05 -2.96 -22.37
C GLN A 13 -6.61 -1.94 -21.31
N VAL A 14 -5.48 -2.18 -20.64
CA VAL A 14 -4.97 -1.28 -19.61
C VAL A 14 -4.47 0.03 -20.23
N VAL A 15 -3.71 -0.03 -21.33
CA VAL A 15 -3.25 1.14 -22.10
C VAL A 15 -4.45 1.96 -22.58
N HIS A 16 -5.48 1.30 -23.10
CA HIS A 16 -6.69 1.99 -23.53
C HIS A 16 -7.41 2.68 -22.36
N ALA A 17 -7.55 2.00 -21.22
CA ALA A 17 -8.18 2.57 -20.03
C ALA A 17 -7.41 3.81 -19.52
N LEU A 18 -6.08 3.72 -19.42
CA LEU A 18 -5.21 4.84 -19.06
C LEU A 18 -5.40 6.04 -20.00
N SER A 19 -5.41 5.79 -21.31
CA SER A 19 -5.63 6.83 -22.32
C SER A 19 -6.98 7.52 -22.15
N VAL A 20 -8.06 6.77 -21.90
CA VAL A 20 -9.40 7.32 -21.64
C VAL A 20 -9.43 8.15 -20.35
N LEU A 21 -8.64 7.77 -19.34
CA LEU A 21 -8.50 8.51 -18.08
C LEU A 21 -7.53 9.71 -18.17
N GLY A 22 -7.06 10.03 -19.37
CA GLY A 22 -6.20 11.18 -19.64
C GLY A 22 -4.72 10.97 -19.34
N GLN A 23 -4.28 9.73 -19.15
CA GLN A 23 -2.86 9.38 -19.03
C GLN A 23 -2.34 8.79 -20.34
N GLU A 24 -1.43 9.50 -20.99
CA GLU A 24 -0.75 9.01 -22.18
C GLU A 24 0.36 8.02 -21.78
N VAL A 25 0.21 6.76 -22.20
CA VAL A 25 1.29 5.77 -22.12
C VAL A 25 2.19 5.99 -23.32
N VAL A 26 3.29 6.72 -23.12
CA VAL A 26 4.29 6.97 -24.16
C VAL A 26 5.42 5.97 -24.00
N ALA A 27 5.47 4.97 -24.90
CA ALA A 27 6.65 4.13 -25.04
C ALA A 27 7.73 4.90 -25.81
N ASP A 28 8.96 4.91 -25.30
CA ASP A 28 10.09 5.46 -26.05
C ASP A 28 10.28 4.65 -27.35
N PRO A 29 10.09 5.25 -28.53
CA PRO A 29 10.16 4.51 -29.79
C PRO A 29 11.56 3.96 -30.09
N GLU A 30 12.62 4.50 -29.48
CA GLU A 30 13.99 4.02 -29.68
C GLU A 30 14.27 2.75 -28.88
N PHE A 31 13.67 2.62 -27.69
CA PHE A 31 13.87 1.46 -26.80
C PHE A 31 12.73 0.44 -26.89
N ARG A 32 11.52 0.88 -27.27
CA ARG A 32 10.30 0.07 -27.38
C ARG A 32 9.50 0.44 -28.63
N PRO A 33 9.99 0.06 -29.82
CA PRO A 33 9.35 0.41 -31.10
C PRO A 33 7.98 -0.24 -31.28
N ASP A 34 7.72 -1.38 -30.63
CA ASP A 34 6.46 -2.13 -30.71
C ASP A 34 5.46 -1.77 -29.60
N GLY A 35 5.81 -0.81 -28.72
CA GLY A 35 4.99 -0.41 -27.58
C GLY A 35 5.16 -1.30 -26.34
N PRO A 36 4.27 -1.18 -25.33
CA PRO A 36 4.29 -2.00 -24.13
C PRO A 36 4.01 -3.47 -24.40
N THR A 37 4.61 -4.36 -23.60
CA THR A 37 4.48 -5.82 -23.68
C THR A 37 3.80 -6.38 -22.42
N GLU A 38 3.50 -7.68 -22.42
CA GLU A 38 2.90 -8.35 -21.25
C GLU A 38 3.79 -8.27 -19.98
N ASP A 39 5.11 -8.11 -20.15
CA ASP A 39 6.03 -7.91 -19.03
C ASP A 39 5.82 -6.56 -18.33
N ASP A 40 5.21 -5.60 -19.03
CA ASP A 40 4.88 -4.26 -18.51
C ASP A 40 3.52 -4.23 -17.79
N LEU A 41 2.75 -5.32 -17.84
CA LEU A 41 1.41 -5.36 -17.27
C LEU A 41 1.38 -4.97 -15.78
N PRO A 42 2.32 -5.40 -14.90
CA PRO A 42 2.34 -4.96 -13.52
C PRO A 42 2.52 -3.43 -13.36
N GLU A 43 3.41 -2.83 -14.14
CA GLU A 43 3.67 -1.38 -14.12
C GLU A 43 2.46 -0.61 -14.61
N LEU A 44 1.86 -1.04 -15.74
CA LEU A 44 0.67 -0.43 -16.31
C LEU A 44 -0.55 -0.53 -15.37
N LEU A 45 -0.72 -1.68 -14.70
CA LEU A 45 -1.75 -1.85 -13.67
C LEU A 45 -1.48 -0.94 -12.47
N GLY A 46 -0.22 -0.76 -12.07
CA GLY A 46 0.19 0.20 -11.05
C GLY A 46 -0.18 1.64 -11.43
N GLY A 47 0.08 2.04 -12.68
CA GLY A 47 -0.34 3.35 -13.20
C GLY A 47 -1.86 3.54 -13.19
N LEU A 48 -2.62 2.55 -13.66
CA LEU A 48 -4.09 2.60 -13.69
C LEU A 48 -4.68 2.70 -12.28
N LEU A 49 -4.14 1.89 -11.37
CA LEU A 49 -4.49 1.92 -9.95
C LEU A 49 -4.21 3.29 -9.34
N GLY A 50 -3.00 3.84 -9.51
CA GLY A 50 -2.64 5.15 -8.98
C GLY A 50 -3.53 6.27 -9.53
N ARG A 51 -3.92 6.19 -10.81
CA ARG A 51 -4.86 7.14 -11.41
C ARG A 51 -6.24 7.09 -10.76
N VAL A 52 -6.78 5.89 -10.52
CA VAL A 52 -8.07 5.70 -9.86
C VAL A 52 -8.01 6.16 -8.41
N GLU A 53 -6.95 5.82 -7.68
CA GLU A 53 -6.77 6.20 -6.28
C GLU A 53 -6.65 7.72 -6.10
N TYR A 54 -6.00 8.41 -7.03
CA TYR A 54 -5.97 9.87 -7.05
C TYR A 54 -7.37 10.49 -7.19
N GLU A 55 -8.21 9.96 -8.10
CA GLU A 55 -9.59 10.43 -8.25
C GLU A 55 -10.45 10.11 -7.00
N VAL A 56 -10.22 8.96 -6.36
CA VAL A 56 -10.87 8.64 -5.09
C VAL A 56 -10.48 9.64 -4.00
N ALA A 57 -9.19 10.02 -3.91
CA ALA A 57 -8.71 11.00 -2.93
C ALA A 57 -9.29 12.41 -3.13
N ILE A 58 -9.70 12.76 -4.36
CA ILE A 58 -10.41 14.02 -4.63
C ILE A 58 -11.85 13.99 -4.13
N VAL A 59 -12.52 12.84 -4.21
CA VAL A 59 -13.95 12.70 -3.94
C VAL A 59 -14.23 12.30 -2.48
N VAL A 60 -13.31 11.59 -1.85
CA VAL A 60 -13.47 11.06 -0.49
C VAL A 60 -12.69 11.93 0.49
N ASP A 61 -13.40 12.69 1.32
CA ASP A 61 -12.81 13.34 2.49
C ASP A 61 -12.78 12.35 3.67
N PRO A 62 -11.60 11.95 4.18
CA PRO A 62 -11.52 11.06 5.33
C PRO A 62 -12.04 11.69 6.64
N ALA A 63 -12.24 13.01 6.69
CA ALA A 63 -12.79 13.72 7.84
C ALA A 63 -14.33 13.81 7.83
N ASP A 64 -15.00 13.37 6.77
CA ASP A 64 -16.47 13.43 6.66
C ASP A 64 -17.17 12.56 7.72
N GLU A 65 -18.18 13.14 8.40
CA GLU A 65 -19.03 12.43 9.35
C GLU A 65 -20.53 12.63 9.02
N PRO A 66 -21.25 11.61 8.50
CA PRO A 66 -20.76 10.27 8.14
C PRO A 66 -20.01 10.25 6.80
N PRO A 67 -19.09 9.29 6.58
CA PRO A 67 -18.26 9.21 5.37
C PRO A 67 -19.05 8.62 4.19
N SER A 68 -20.01 9.39 3.67
CA SER A 68 -20.97 8.91 2.66
C SER A 68 -20.31 8.48 1.34
N ALA A 69 -19.28 9.19 0.90
CA ALA A 69 -18.50 8.85 -0.29
C ALA A 69 -17.72 7.54 -0.11
N LEU A 70 -17.15 7.30 1.08
CA LEU A 70 -16.45 6.05 1.40
C LEU A 70 -17.40 4.84 1.38
N SER A 71 -18.62 5.00 1.89
CA SER A 71 -19.64 3.94 1.84
C SER A 71 -20.00 3.59 0.39
N GLN A 72 -20.18 4.59 -0.47
CA GLN A 72 -20.52 4.37 -1.88
C GLN A 72 -19.35 3.73 -2.65
N LEU A 73 -18.11 4.14 -2.35
CA LEU A 73 -16.91 3.50 -2.88
C LEU A 73 -16.86 2.01 -2.51
N GLN A 74 -17.16 1.69 -1.24
CA GLN A 74 -17.20 0.31 -0.76
C GLN A 74 -18.28 -0.52 -1.48
N ASP A 75 -19.45 0.07 -1.73
CA ASP A 75 -20.53 -0.60 -2.47
C ASP A 75 -20.12 -0.89 -3.91
N GLY A 76 -19.46 0.07 -4.58
CA GLY A 76 -18.92 -0.12 -5.93
C GLY A 76 -17.86 -1.23 -5.98
N TRP A 77 -16.94 -1.26 -5.02
CA TRP A 77 -15.92 -2.31 -4.93
C TRP A 77 -16.53 -3.71 -4.70
N ARG A 78 -17.54 -3.81 -3.83
CA ARG A 78 -18.24 -5.08 -3.57
C ARG A 78 -19.05 -5.57 -4.77
N ALA A 79 -19.46 -4.69 -5.66
CA ALA A 79 -20.19 -5.09 -6.86
C ALA A 79 -19.32 -5.88 -7.85
N GLU A 80 -17.99 -5.77 -7.77
CA GLU A 80 -17.06 -6.48 -8.66
C GLU A 80 -16.90 -7.97 -8.31
N SER A 81 -17.10 -8.34 -7.04
CA SER A 81 -17.02 -9.74 -6.61
C SER A 81 -17.79 -9.95 -5.31
N ASP A 82 -18.60 -11.00 -5.23
CA ASP A 82 -19.18 -11.46 -3.96
C ASP A 82 -18.30 -12.49 -3.24
N ASP A 83 -17.15 -12.85 -3.81
CA ASP A 83 -16.25 -13.87 -3.27
C ASP A 83 -15.42 -13.31 -2.09
N PRO A 84 -15.63 -13.80 -0.85
CA PRO A 84 -14.88 -13.35 0.32
C PRO A 84 -13.38 -13.60 0.23
N ASP A 85 -12.95 -14.63 -0.50
CA ASP A 85 -11.54 -14.97 -0.65
C ASP A 85 -10.83 -13.98 -1.58
N VAL A 86 -11.51 -13.54 -2.65
CA VAL A 86 -11.04 -12.43 -3.51
C VAL A 86 -10.96 -11.14 -2.69
N HIS A 87 -11.98 -10.83 -1.90
CA HIS A 87 -11.98 -9.66 -1.01
C HIS A 87 -10.81 -9.68 -0.03
N ARG A 88 -10.56 -10.82 0.62
CA ARG A 88 -9.44 -10.98 1.56
C ARG A 88 -8.11 -10.76 0.84
N ALA A 89 -7.92 -11.37 -0.33
CA ALA A 89 -6.69 -11.21 -1.10
C ALA A 89 -6.41 -9.76 -1.50
N VAL A 90 -7.42 -9.05 -2.00
CA VAL A 90 -7.30 -7.63 -2.39
C VAL A 90 -6.96 -6.77 -1.17
N LEU A 91 -7.59 -7.02 -0.01
CA LEU A 91 -7.28 -6.28 1.21
C LEU A 91 -5.85 -6.52 1.71
N VAL A 92 -5.39 -7.78 1.71
CA VAL A 92 -4.00 -8.11 2.07
C VAL A 92 -3.02 -7.42 1.12
N ASN A 93 -3.25 -7.53 -0.20
CA ASN A 93 -2.39 -6.88 -1.18
C ASN A 93 -2.37 -5.35 -1.02
N ARG A 94 -3.54 -4.73 -0.81
CA ARG A 94 -3.65 -3.29 -0.55
C ARG A 94 -2.87 -2.87 0.70
N LEU A 95 -2.97 -3.63 1.79
CA LEU A 95 -2.25 -3.34 3.04
C LEU A 95 -0.73 -3.48 2.86
N GLN A 96 -0.28 -4.54 2.19
CA GLN A 96 1.13 -4.71 1.85
C GLN A 96 1.63 -3.55 0.98
N ARG A 97 0.91 -3.23 -0.10
CA ARG A 97 1.25 -2.11 -0.98
C ARG A 97 1.29 -0.79 -0.21
N THR A 98 0.30 -0.53 0.66
CA THR A 98 0.28 0.66 1.53
C THR A 98 1.55 0.76 2.39
N ALA A 99 2.05 -0.36 2.91
CA ALA A 99 3.30 -0.35 3.69
C ALA A 99 4.51 0.07 2.84
N PHE A 100 4.61 -0.43 1.60
CA PHE A 100 5.64 -0.02 0.65
C PHE A 100 5.48 1.45 0.23
N ASP A 101 4.25 1.87 -0.10
CA ASP A 101 3.93 3.24 -0.53
C ASP A 101 4.29 4.25 0.56
N VAL A 102 3.98 3.95 1.83
CA VAL A 102 4.34 4.80 2.98
C VAL A 102 5.85 4.94 3.11
N GLY A 103 6.60 3.84 2.98
CA GLY A 103 8.06 3.87 3.04
C GLY A 103 8.69 4.65 1.88
N ALA A 104 8.29 4.36 0.64
CA ALA A 104 8.87 4.99 -0.54
C ALA A 104 8.47 6.47 -0.69
N ALA A 105 7.20 6.81 -0.44
CA ALA A 105 6.70 8.16 -0.68
C ALA A 105 6.96 9.14 0.48
N LEU A 106 7.07 8.64 1.71
CA LEU A 106 7.17 9.48 2.91
C LEU A 106 8.41 9.19 3.76
N GLY A 107 9.15 8.12 3.45
CA GLY A 107 10.27 7.62 4.27
C GLY A 107 11.64 8.21 3.96
N GLU A 108 11.71 9.29 3.19
CA GLU A 108 12.97 9.97 2.76
C GLU A 108 13.80 9.19 1.71
N GLU A 109 13.25 8.91 0.53
CA GLU A 109 14.09 8.87 -0.70
C GLU A 109 14.34 10.30 -1.22
N THR A 110 14.87 11.18 -0.37
CA THR A 110 15.28 12.54 -0.80
C THR A 110 16.75 12.78 -0.52
N GLY A 111 17.60 12.15 -1.33
CA GLY A 111 19.00 12.49 -1.41
C GLY A 111 19.66 11.76 -2.57
N GLU A 112 20.17 12.51 -3.54
CA GLU A 112 21.12 12.00 -4.56
C GLU A 112 22.49 11.63 -3.95
N GLU A 113 22.56 11.40 -2.65
CA GLU A 113 23.78 11.02 -1.93
C GLU A 113 23.74 9.51 -1.72
N GLU A 114 24.76 8.81 -2.22
CA GLU A 114 24.92 7.38 -1.99
C GLU A 114 24.79 7.11 -0.48
N PRO A 115 23.92 6.19 -0.04
CA PRO A 115 23.75 5.90 1.37
C PRO A 115 25.11 5.48 1.91
N ASP A 116 25.59 6.18 2.95
CA ASP A 116 26.74 5.72 3.71
C ASP A 116 26.43 4.30 4.20
N GLU A 117 27.29 3.33 3.92
CA GLU A 117 27.06 1.89 4.21
C GLU A 117 26.78 1.57 5.70
N ASP A 118 26.91 2.57 6.58
CA ASP A 118 26.76 2.50 8.03
C ASP A 118 25.51 3.25 8.58
N GLU A 119 24.73 3.95 7.75
CA GLU A 119 23.47 4.56 8.19
C GLU A 119 22.30 3.61 7.90
N GLU A 120 21.68 3.07 8.96
CA GLU A 120 20.34 2.48 8.82
C GLU A 120 19.41 3.60 8.34
N GLU A 121 18.90 3.49 7.10
CA GLU A 121 17.80 4.31 6.59
C GLU A 121 16.59 4.12 7.50
N VAL A 122 16.53 4.90 8.58
CA VAL A 122 15.40 4.96 9.49
C VAL A 122 14.65 6.22 9.14
N GLY A 123 13.71 6.10 8.19
CA GLY A 123 12.78 7.17 7.86
C GLY A 123 12.00 7.66 9.09
N PRO A 124 11.27 8.80 8.98
CA PRO A 124 10.62 9.44 10.12
C PRO A 124 9.79 8.44 10.96
N PRO A 125 9.86 8.47 12.31
CA PRO A 125 9.23 7.45 13.14
C PRO A 125 7.73 7.26 12.85
N GLY A 126 7.00 8.35 12.57
CA GLY A 126 5.59 8.26 12.18
C GLY A 126 5.35 7.44 10.91
N VAL A 127 6.24 7.54 9.92
CA VAL A 127 6.17 6.84 8.64
C VAL A 127 6.49 5.35 8.83
N ALA A 128 7.59 5.04 9.51
CA ALA A 128 7.94 3.66 9.86
C ALA A 128 6.84 2.97 10.70
N GLY A 129 6.25 3.71 11.65
CA GLY A 129 5.12 3.24 12.46
C GLY A 129 3.86 2.97 11.64
N ALA A 130 3.54 3.82 10.67
CA ALA A 130 2.39 3.63 9.79
C ALA A 130 2.57 2.39 8.87
N ALA A 131 3.75 2.22 8.27
CA ALA A 131 4.05 1.06 7.43
C ALA A 131 3.95 -0.26 8.22
N THR A 132 4.48 -0.29 9.44
CA THR A 132 4.40 -1.48 10.32
C THR A 132 2.98 -1.80 10.75
N CYS A 133 2.12 -0.80 11.00
CA CYS A 133 0.69 -1.03 11.25
C CYS A 133 -0.02 -1.68 10.04
N ALA A 134 0.32 -1.26 8.83
CA ALA A 134 -0.26 -1.84 7.61
C ALA A 134 0.17 -3.30 7.43
N LEU A 135 1.46 -3.62 7.64
CA LEU A 135 1.96 -5.00 7.61
C LEU A 135 1.35 -5.89 8.70
N ALA A 136 1.23 -5.37 9.94
CA ALA A 136 0.55 -6.09 11.02
C ALA A 136 -0.89 -6.44 10.65
N SER A 137 -1.60 -5.51 10.01
CA SER A 137 -2.98 -5.74 9.56
C SER A 137 -3.05 -6.81 8.46
N ALA A 138 -2.10 -6.80 7.52
CA ALA A 138 -2.02 -7.81 6.46
C ALA A 138 -1.77 -9.22 7.02
N GLU A 139 -0.78 -9.35 7.93
CA GLU A 139 -0.45 -10.61 8.59
C GLU A 139 -1.59 -11.12 9.46
N LEU A 140 -2.36 -10.24 10.11
CA LEU A 140 -3.51 -10.65 10.91
C LEU A 140 -4.62 -11.26 10.04
N LEU A 141 -4.88 -10.70 8.85
CA LEU A 141 -5.81 -11.29 7.88
C LEU A 141 -5.30 -12.65 7.36
N ALA A 142 -3.99 -12.77 7.11
CA ALA A 142 -3.37 -14.02 6.71
C ALA A 142 -3.45 -15.09 7.81
N ALA A 143 -3.23 -14.71 9.07
CA ALA A 143 -3.37 -15.58 10.23
C ALA A 143 -4.81 -16.10 10.36
N GLN A 144 -5.81 -15.24 10.21
CA GLN A 144 -7.21 -15.64 10.24
C GLN A 144 -7.54 -16.62 9.11
N ALA A 145 -7.07 -16.38 7.88
CA ALA A 145 -7.24 -17.33 6.78
C ALA A 145 -6.62 -18.69 7.08
N ALA A 146 -5.40 -18.72 7.62
CA ALA A 146 -4.74 -19.95 8.02
C ALA A 146 -5.50 -20.70 9.13
N VAL A 147 -6.15 -19.99 10.05
CA VAL A 147 -7.06 -20.59 11.04
C VAL A 147 -8.28 -21.21 10.36
N ASP A 148 -8.92 -20.47 9.45
CA ASP A 148 -10.10 -20.92 8.71
C ASP A 148 -9.82 -22.19 7.89
N GLU A 149 -8.61 -22.31 7.34
CA GLU A 149 -8.13 -23.46 6.56
C GLU A 149 -7.59 -24.62 7.44
N GLY A 150 -7.47 -24.43 8.75
CA GLY A 150 -6.91 -25.43 9.67
C GLY A 150 -5.37 -25.54 9.64
N HIS A 151 -4.69 -24.55 9.07
CA HIS A 151 -3.24 -24.46 8.97
C HIS A 151 -2.61 -23.82 10.22
N ALA A 152 -2.72 -24.49 11.38
CA ALA A 152 -2.32 -23.95 12.68
C ALA A 152 -0.86 -23.43 12.75
N ARG A 153 0.09 -24.10 12.07
CA ARG A 153 1.50 -23.64 12.07
C ARG A 153 1.68 -22.33 11.31
N GLU A 154 0.94 -22.14 10.23
CA GLU A 154 0.99 -20.91 9.44
C GLU A 154 0.33 -19.77 10.20
N ALA A 155 -0.80 -20.05 10.86
CA ALA A 155 -1.45 -19.10 11.77
C ALA A 155 -0.51 -18.64 12.88
N HIS A 156 0.21 -19.55 13.54
CA HIS A 156 1.18 -19.18 14.58
C HIS A 156 2.30 -18.29 14.05
N ARG A 157 2.90 -18.62 12.89
CA ARG A 157 3.96 -17.79 12.31
C ARG A 157 3.48 -16.39 11.93
N ALA A 158 2.29 -16.30 11.35
CA ALA A 158 1.69 -15.01 11.01
C ALA A 158 1.43 -14.19 12.29
N LEU A 159 0.93 -14.81 13.36
CA LEU A 159 0.75 -14.13 14.66
C LEU A 159 2.08 -13.66 15.26
N ASP A 160 3.15 -14.45 15.19
CA ASP A 160 4.48 -14.02 15.64
C ASP A 160 4.95 -12.78 14.87
N SER A 161 4.72 -12.73 13.54
CA SER A 161 4.99 -11.55 12.71
C SER A 161 4.13 -10.34 13.12
N VAL A 162 2.84 -10.54 13.39
CA VAL A 162 1.93 -9.47 13.87
C VAL A 162 2.49 -8.86 15.16
N GLU A 163 2.89 -9.69 16.13
CA GLU A 163 3.47 -9.20 17.38
C GLU A 163 4.75 -8.39 17.15
N GLY A 164 5.62 -8.84 16.25
CA GLY A 164 6.83 -8.11 15.85
C GLY A 164 6.52 -6.74 15.24
N PHE A 165 5.59 -6.67 14.29
CA PHE A 165 5.20 -5.41 13.66
C PHE A 165 4.53 -4.44 14.64
N LEU A 166 3.66 -4.93 15.53
CA LEU A 166 3.02 -4.09 16.54
C LEU A 166 4.02 -3.58 17.59
N ALA A 167 5.02 -4.39 17.96
CA ALA A 167 6.10 -3.92 18.83
C ALA A 167 6.88 -2.77 18.18
N GLN A 168 7.18 -2.88 16.88
CA GLN A 168 7.85 -1.82 16.11
C GLN A 168 6.97 -0.57 15.99
N ALA A 169 5.66 -0.71 15.75
CA ALA A 169 4.71 0.40 15.72
C ALA A 169 4.64 1.15 17.07
N LEU A 170 4.68 0.41 18.18
CA LEU A 170 4.72 1.02 19.53
C LEU A 170 6.04 1.75 19.81
N LEU A 171 7.16 1.17 19.37
CA LEU A 171 8.48 1.80 19.49
C LEU A 171 8.54 3.11 18.71
N THR A 172 8.13 3.09 17.45
CA THR A 172 8.13 4.28 16.58
C THR A 172 7.18 5.37 17.08
N ALA A 173 6.01 5.01 17.61
CA ALA A 173 5.13 5.95 18.29
C ALA A 173 5.76 6.55 19.56
N HIS A 174 6.60 5.79 20.28
CA HIS A 174 7.36 6.32 21.40
C HIS A 174 8.46 7.29 20.95
N LEU A 175 9.20 6.95 19.89
CA LEU A 175 10.22 7.82 19.31
C LEU A 175 9.62 9.16 18.84
N LEU A 176 8.48 9.12 18.15
CA LEU A 176 7.78 10.35 17.73
C LEU A 176 7.39 11.24 18.92
N ARG A 177 6.99 10.66 20.05
CA ARG A 177 6.72 11.43 21.28
C ARG A 177 7.97 12.05 21.88
N LEU A 178 9.13 11.41 21.72
CA LEU A 178 10.40 11.98 22.20
C LEU A 178 10.84 13.15 21.31
N GLN A 179 10.67 13.04 20.00
CA GLN A 179 10.91 14.14 19.06
C GLN A 179 10.08 15.37 19.41
N LEU A 180 8.76 15.19 19.59
CA LEU A 180 7.87 16.30 20.00
C LEU A 180 8.30 16.99 21.30
N ARG A 181 8.78 16.22 22.29
CA ARG A 181 9.25 16.80 23.56
C ARG A 181 10.55 17.58 23.40
N ALA A 182 11.46 17.11 22.55
CA ALA A 182 12.70 17.83 22.28
C ALA A 182 12.40 19.17 21.58
N GLU A 183 11.48 19.17 20.62
CA GLU A 183 11.02 20.40 19.95
C GLU A 183 10.38 21.39 20.94
N GLU A 184 9.54 20.91 21.87
CA GLU A 184 8.93 21.75 22.93
C GLU A 184 9.99 22.35 23.87
N GLU A 185 11.06 21.61 24.21
CA GLU A 185 12.15 22.09 25.06
C GLU A 185 13.00 23.16 24.35
N ASP A 186 13.23 23.03 23.04
CA ASP A 186 13.97 24.01 22.23
C ASP A 186 13.17 25.32 22.03
N GLU A 187 11.83 25.24 21.88
CA GLU A 187 10.95 26.41 21.77
C GLU A 187 10.88 27.25 23.07
N ASP A 188 11.08 26.64 24.23
CA ASP A 188 11.10 27.32 25.53
C ASP A 188 12.44 28.03 25.83
N GLU A 189 13.51 27.75 25.06
CA GLU A 189 14.85 28.33 25.22
C GLU A 189 15.13 29.56 24.32
N ASP A 190 14.32 29.82 23.29
CA ASP A 190 14.41 30.95 22.34
C ASP A 190 13.52 32.18 22.71
#